data_AF-A0A9N9BX28-F1
#
_entry.id   AF-A0A9N9BX28-F1
#
_cell.length_a   1.000
_cell.length_b   1.000
_cell.length_c   1.000
_cell.angle_alpha   90.00
_cell.angle_beta   90.00
_cell.angle_gamma   90.00
#
_symmetry.space_group_name_H-M   'P 1'
#
loop_
_entity.id
_entity.type
_entity.pdbx_description
1 polymer ?
#
loop_
_entity_poly.entity_id
_entity_poly.type
_entity_poly.pdbx_seq_one_letter_code
_entity_poly.pdbx_strand_id
1 'polypeptide(L)'
;QMIQAKSHNIKSGWKSLFGVFSAAAREDNESIVVMAFDLVRSLIKDQFDDVVSNSNYPDLMVCLTEFSKNKRFQKTSLQAIELICASIPKMLEYPQYRIHEPVNGSNGVEGVTSNNKVITNDDPSFKFWYPLLFGFHDVIMNGEDLEVRTRALNSMFDTLKKFGFTYSLEFWGAICRQILFPIFGILRSRSDISKFSSHEDMSVWLSTTMIQALRNMIDLFTYYFDTLEVMIDGILDLLGCCIIQENDTLARIGCSCLQQLIVDNVKKLDYDHWGKISSKLVQLFESTTPYNLLDEEHRFIEAANGLNGMYSGQNGSGVNGFVSEVDLNTRSMIEDSYIDSEHSTTATIQPNEQRAQEFNQIIIKCLLQLLLIDVVNELLNNESVYESIPSVHLLITGECLEKSYIFARKFNEDKNLRIALWKIGFMKQLPNLLKQESSSASSYLSLLVRMYQDDSEERKEKRDMIEQKLLPLSLQICKHYNSLDHESQSRNINAWTPVVISVLNAFVNFNNDDLLRFLPDFYPEAIDLLSHDIPTAGLRLALRDLFMRVALLHNLIPASNRDRDTSDTQSYNSLDY
;
A
#
# COMPACT_ATOMS: atom_id res chain seq x y z
N GLN A 1 -4.52 54.15 -8.86
CA GLN A 1 -5.04 55.44 -8.36
C GLN A 1 -5.80 55.30 -7.03
N MET A 2 -6.91 54.54 -6.94
CA MET A 2 -7.67 54.42 -5.68
C MET A 2 -6.86 53.83 -4.51
N ILE A 3 -6.12 52.74 -4.76
CA ILE A 3 -5.23 52.11 -3.78
C ILE A 3 -4.12 53.08 -3.32
N GLN A 4 -3.41 53.68 -4.27
CA GLN A 4 -2.29 54.59 -4.02
C GLN A 4 -2.70 55.89 -3.30
N ALA A 5 -3.98 56.29 -3.37
CA ALA A 5 -4.43 57.57 -2.80
C ALA A 5 -5.15 57.43 -1.45
N LYS A 6 -5.78 56.29 -1.13
CA LYS A 6 -6.68 56.16 0.04
C LYS A 6 -6.68 54.77 0.71
N SER A 7 -5.64 53.95 0.57
CA SER A 7 -5.59 52.60 1.16
C SER A 7 -5.99 52.52 2.64
N HIS A 8 -5.46 53.41 3.49
CA HIS A 8 -5.78 53.51 4.92
C HIS A 8 -7.26 53.86 5.24
N ASN A 9 -8.02 54.38 4.27
CA ASN A 9 -9.45 54.70 4.41
C ASN A 9 -10.37 53.59 3.88
N ILE A 10 -9.82 52.54 3.26
CA ILE A 10 -10.59 51.42 2.75
C ILE A 10 -10.79 50.43 3.91
N LYS A 11 -11.98 50.46 4.53
CA LYS A 11 -12.36 49.49 5.58
C LYS A 11 -13.11 48.30 5.00
N SER A 12 -14.16 48.54 4.20
CA SER A 12 -15.02 47.50 3.61
C SER A 12 -14.76 47.20 2.13
N GLY A 13 -13.93 47.99 1.44
CA GLY A 13 -13.72 47.89 -0.01
C GLY A 13 -12.70 46.83 -0.44
N TRP A 14 -11.94 46.26 0.50
CA TRP A 14 -10.89 45.27 0.22
C TRP A 14 -11.42 44.03 -0.48
N LYS A 15 -12.52 43.47 0.03
CA LYS A 15 -13.18 42.32 -0.59
C LYS A 15 -13.56 42.55 -2.06
N SER A 16 -14.17 43.69 -2.36
CA SER A 16 -14.53 44.04 -3.75
C SER A 16 -13.31 44.22 -4.62
N LEU A 17 -12.24 44.81 -4.09
CA LEU A 17 -10.98 45.01 -4.80
C LEU A 17 -10.33 43.67 -5.17
N PHE A 18 -10.20 42.76 -4.20
CA PHE A 18 -9.70 41.40 -4.44
C PHE A 18 -10.61 40.61 -5.37
N GLY A 19 -11.93 40.83 -5.33
CA GLY A 19 -12.87 40.26 -6.29
C GLY A 19 -12.58 40.69 -7.74
N VAL A 20 -12.28 41.98 -7.97
CA VAL A 20 -11.91 42.48 -9.30
C VAL A 20 -10.56 41.89 -9.76
N PHE A 21 -9.58 41.80 -8.87
CA PHE A 21 -8.29 41.19 -9.21
C PHE A 21 -8.41 39.68 -9.47
N SER A 22 -9.26 38.98 -8.73
CA SER A 22 -9.58 37.56 -8.97
C SER A 22 -10.24 37.36 -10.33
N ALA A 23 -11.12 38.27 -10.76
CA ALA A 23 -11.69 38.24 -12.10
C ALA A 23 -10.62 38.50 -13.16
N ALA A 24 -9.77 39.52 -12.95
CA ALA A 24 -8.65 39.83 -13.84
C ALA A 24 -7.65 38.67 -13.97
N ALA A 25 -7.46 37.88 -12.90
CA ALA A 25 -6.59 36.71 -12.90
C ALA A 25 -7.05 35.60 -13.87
N ARG A 26 -8.32 35.59 -14.27
CA ARG A 26 -8.91 34.60 -15.20
C ARG A 26 -8.93 35.07 -16.66
N GLU A 27 -8.50 36.29 -16.92
CA GLU A 27 -8.50 36.86 -18.27
C GLU A 27 -7.42 36.24 -19.17
N ASP A 28 -7.70 36.21 -20.47
CA ASP A 28 -6.78 35.70 -21.49
C ASP A 28 -5.71 36.73 -21.90
N ASN A 29 -5.87 37.99 -21.51
CA ASN A 29 -4.96 39.07 -21.86
C ASN A 29 -3.84 39.22 -20.83
N GLU A 30 -2.60 38.91 -21.24
CA GLU A 30 -1.40 38.96 -20.40
C GLU A 30 -1.23 40.32 -19.71
N SER A 31 -1.46 41.43 -20.43
CA SER A 31 -1.28 42.77 -19.87
C SER A 31 -2.23 43.07 -18.71
N ILE A 32 -3.47 42.55 -18.76
CA ILE A 32 -4.46 42.72 -17.69
C ILE A 32 -4.04 41.88 -16.48
N VAL A 33 -3.68 40.62 -16.72
CA VAL A 33 -3.26 39.68 -15.67
C VAL A 33 -2.02 40.20 -14.95
N VAL A 34 -0.97 40.58 -15.70
CA VAL A 34 0.29 41.07 -15.13
C VAL A 34 0.08 42.38 -14.38
N MET A 35 -0.68 43.33 -14.94
CA MET A 35 -0.96 44.60 -14.26
C MET A 35 -1.75 44.40 -12.95
N ALA A 36 -2.77 43.53 -12.97
CA ALA A 36 -3.53 43.21 -11.77
C ALA A 36 -2.66 42.49 -10.73
N PHE A 37 -1.81 41.56 -11.17
CA PHE A 37 -0.89 40.84 -10.29
C PHE A 37 0.16 41.77 -9.65
N ASP A 38 0.75 42.69 -10.40
CA ASP A 38 1.70 43.68 -9.89
C ASP A 38 1.07 44.61 -8.84
N LEU A 39 -0.21 44.96 -9.03
CA LEU A 39 -0.98 45.72 -8.03
C LEU A 39 -1.17 44.92 -6.75
N VAL A 40 -1.54 43.64 -6.84
CA VAL A 40 -1.65 42.74 -5.67
C VAL A 40 -0.30 42.57 -4.97
N ARG A 41 0.78 42.43 -5.74
CA ARG A 41 2.14 42.32 -5.20
C ARG A 41 2.56 43.58 -4.43
N SER A 42 2.30 44.77 -4.96
CA SER A 42 2.54 46.04 -4.26
C SER A 42 1.66 46.16 -3.02
N LEU A 43 0.39 45.75 -3.08
CA LEU A 43 -0.51 45.74 -1.92
C LEU A 43 0.03 44.87 -0.77
N ILE A 44 0.48 43.66 -1.06
CA ILE A 44 1.10 42.78 -0.05
C ILE A 44 2.40 43.37 0.48
N LYS A 45 3.16 44.10 -0.34
CA LYS A 45 4.41 44.72 0.09
C LYS A 45 4.14 45.88 1.04
N ASP A 46 3.26 46.79 0.65
CA ASP A 46 3.17 48.13 1.21
C ASP A 46 1.96 48.32 2.15
N GLN A 47 0.93 47.47 2.06
CA GLN A 47 -0.38 47.67 2.73
C GLN A 47 -0.89 46.38 3.42
N PHE A 48 -0.01 45.42 3.69
CA PHE A 48 -0.38 44.15 4.33
C PHE A 48 -1.09 44.37 5.67
N ASP A 49 -0.61 45.33 6.45
CA ASP A 49 -1.11 45.64 7.78
C ASP A 49 -2.57 46.10 7.76
N ASP A 50 -2.95 46.90 6.77
CA ASP A 50 -4.33 47.35 6.57
C ASP A 50 -5.23 46.18 6.17
N VAL A 51 -4.75 45.27 5.32
CA VAL A 51 -5.53 44.10 4.89
C VAL A 51 -5.82 43.17 6.06
N VAL A 52 -4.80 42.89 6.89
CA VAL A 52 -4.92 42.04 8.08
C VAL A 52 -5.78 42.69 9.15
N SER A 53 -5.56 43.97 9.46
CA SER A 53 -6.32 44.72 10.47
C SER A 53 -7.81 44.80 10.14
N ASN A 54 -8.16 44.82 8.85
CA ASN A 54 -9.55 44.81 8.39
C ASN A 54 -10.13 43.38 8.18
N SER A 55 -9.44 42.31 8.60
CA SER A 55 -9.88 40.91 8.46
C SER A 55 -10.12 40.43 7.01
N ASN A 56 -9.41 41.01 6.03
CA ASN A 56 -9.54 40.64 4.60
C ASN A 56 -8.42 39.71 4.11
N TYR A 57 -7.67 39.08 5.02
CA TYR A 57 -6.66 38.08 4.66
C TYR A 57 -7.24 36.88 3.88
N PRO A 58 -8.43 36.33 4.23
CA PRO A 58 -9.04 35.27 3.43
C PRO A 58 -9.31 35.69 1.98
N ASP A 59 -9.81 36.90 1.76
CA ASP A 59 -10.08 37.42 0.41
C ASP A 59 -8.79 37.63 -0.40
N LEU A 60 -7.70 38.04 0.27
CA LEU A 60 -6.36 38.09 -0.35
C LEU A 60 -5.88 36.70 -0.77
N MET A 61 -6.04 35.67 0.08
CA MET A 61 -5.66 34.29 -0.25
C MET A 61 -6.46 33.77 -1.45
N VAL A 62 -7.78 33.97 -1.47
CA VAL A 62 -8.61 33.62 -2.63
C VAL A 62 -8.10 34.31 -3.90
N CYS A 63 -7.77 35.59 -3.83
CA CYS A 63 -7.23 36.33 -4.97
C CYS A 63 -5.91 35.75 -5.49
N LEU A 64 -4.96 35.45 -4.60
CA LEU A 64 -3.68 34.84 -5.00
C LEU A 64 -3.87 33.44 -5.56
N THR A 65 -4.75 32.64 -4.97
CA THR A 65 -5.11 31.29 -5.46
C THR A 65 -5.68 31.35 -6.88
N GLU A 66 -6.49 32.36 -7.23
CA GLU A 66 -6.97 32.54 -8.61
C GLU A 66 -5.84 32.87 -9.59
N PHE A 67 -4.87 33.71 -9.20
CA PHE A 67 -3.66 33.92 -10.01
C PHE A 67 -2.83 32.64 -10.17
N SER A 68 -2.72 31.83 -9.11
CA SER A 68 -2.02 30.53 -9.16
C SER A 68 -2.67 29.52 -10.10
N LYS A 69 -3.97 29.62 -10.40
CA LYS A 69 -4.68 28.70 -11.29
C LYS A 69 -4.77 29.20 -12.74
N ASN A 70 -4.09 30.29 -13.10
CA ASN A 70 -4.13 30.79 -14.48
C ASN A 70 -3.50 29.76 -15.44
N LYS A 71 -4.25 29.43 -16.50
CA LYS A 71 -3.94 28.35 -17.46
C LYS A 71 -2.93 28.76 -18.53
N ARG A 72 -2.78 30.07 -18.80
CA ARG A 72 -1.93 30.60 -19.88
C ARG A 72 -0.59 31.12 -19.38
N PHE A 73 -0.56 31.70 -18.18
CA PHE A 73 0.57 32.47 -17.69
C PHE A 73 1.25 31.79 -16.49
N GLN A 74 1.88 30.65 -16.76
CA GLN A 74 2.55 29.80 -15.75
C GLN A 74 3.49 30.60 -14.83
N LYS A 75 4.26 31.55 -15.37
CA LYS A 75 5.18 32.40 -14.58
C LYS A 75 4.44 33.20 -13.50
N THR A 76 3.30 33.80 -13.85
CA THR A 76 2.46 34.54 -12.89
C THR A 76 1.89 33.57 -11.85
N SER A 77 1.46 32.39 -12.28
CA SER A 77 0.94 31.34 -11.39
C SER A 77 1.97 30.90 -10.33
N LEU A 78 3.22 30.66 -10.75
CA LEU A 78 4.32 30.30 -9.85
C LEU A 78 4.68 31.45 -8.89
N GLN A 79 4.73 32.69 -9.39
CA GLN A 79 4.96 33.87 -8.55
C GLN A 79 3.83 34.10 -7.53
N ALA A 80 2.59 33.78 -7.89
CA ALA A 80 1.46 33.87 -6.97
C ALA A 80 1.62 32.88 -5.80
N ILE A 81 2.07 31.64 -6.07
CA ILE A 81 2.39 30.67 -5.01
C ILE A 81 3.51 31.20 -4.11
N GLU A 82 4.56 31.78 -4.69
CA GLU A 82 5.64 32.41 -3.91
C GLU A 82 5.14 33.55 -3.03
N LEU A 83 4.18 34.35 -3.51
CA LEU A 83 3.56 35.41 -2.71
C LEU A 83 2.69 34.88 -1.58
N ILE A 84 1.96 33.77 -1.78
CA ILE A 84 1.25 33.08 -0.69
C ILE A 84 2.24 32.70 0.41
N CYS A 85 3.35 32.04 0.04
CA CYS A 85 4.40 31.66 0.99
C CYS A 85 5.07 32.86 1.66
N ALA A 86 5.37 33.93 0.90
CA ALA A 86 5.98 35.15 1.41
C ALA A 86 5.04 35.96 2.35
N SER A 87 3.73 35.66 2.35
CA SER A 87 2.79 36.24 3.30
C SER A 87 2.92 35.64 4.70
N ILE A 88 3.45 34.41 4.84
CA ILE A 88 3.54 33.69 6.12
C ILE A 88 4.43 34.43 7.14
N PRO A 89 5.67 34.85 6.82
CA PRO A 89 6.51 35.56 7.78
C PRO A 89 5.86 36.86 8.27
N LYS A 90 5.21 37.61 7.37
CA LYS A 90 4.50 38.86 7.71
C LYS A 90 3.31 38.61 8.62
N MET A 91 2.56 37.55 8.37
CA MET A 91 1.45 37.13 9.21
C MET A 91 1.90 36.82 10.65
N LEU A 92 3.09 36.24 10.82
CA LEU A 92 3.66 35.87 12.13
C LEU A 92 4.18 37.07 12.96
N GLU A 93 4.29 38.26 12.37
CA GLU A 93 4.65 39.50 13.08
C GLU A 93 3.52 39.96 14.03
N TYR A 94 2.30 39.46 13.84
CA TYR A 94 1.12 39.82 14.62
C TYR A 94 0.92 38.87 15.82
N PRO A 95 1.06 39.36 17.07
CA PRO A 95 1.10 38.52 18.28
C PRO A 95 -0.16 37.70 18.52
N GLN A 96 -1.34 38.22 18.17
CA GLN A 96 -2.61 37.49 18.30
C GLN A 96 -2.73 36.26 17.39
N TYR A 97 -1.76 36.04 16.48
CA TYR A 97 -1.77 34.96 15.49
C TYR A 97 -0.56 34.02 15.62
N ARG A 98 0.36 34.27 16.57
CA ARG A 98 1.29 33.24 17.03
C ARG A 98 0.47 32.30 17.91
N ILE A 99 0.03 31.18 17.35
CA ILE A 99 -0.65 30.17 18.16
C ILE A 99 0.35 29.77 19.26
N HIS A 100 -0.10 29.86 20.51
CA HIS A 100 0.70 29.91 21.73
C HIS A 100 1.93 28.99 21.72
N GLU A 101 3.04 29.45 22.32
CA GLU A 101 4.20 28.62 22.61
C GLU A 101 3.77 27.30 23.28
N PRO A 102 4.35 26.16 22.88
CA PRO A 102 4.07 24.90 23.52
C PRO A 102 4.53 25.01 24.99
N VAL A 103 3.64 24.70 25.92
CA VAL A 103 4.05 24.48 27.32
C VAL A 103 4.88 23.19 27.32
N ASN A 104 6.19 23.32 27.13
CA ASN A 104 7.13 22.20 27.20
C ASN A 104 7.11 21.61 28.62
N GLY A 105 7.27 20.29 28.67
CA GLY A 105 7.01 19.40 29.81
C GLY A 105 7.68 19.72 31.16
N SER A 106 7.10 19.06 32.17
CA SER A 106 7.61 18.76 33.52
C SER A 106 7.56 19.86 34.60
N ASN A 107 6.47 19.89 35.37
CA ASN A 107 6.41 19.34 36.73
C ASN A 107 5.10 19.77 37.41
N GLY A 108 4.58 18.87 38.24
CA GLY A 108 3.23 18.93 38.77
C GLY A 108 2.86 20.16 39.58
N VAL A 109 1.54 20.32 39.65
CA VAL A 109 0.76 21.04 40.66
C VAL A 109 1.01 22.55 40.71
N GLU A 110 0.11 23.31 40.08
CA GLU A 110 -0.86 24.11 40.83
C GLU A 110 -1.94 24.68 39.90
N GLY A 111 -3.19 24.62 40.40
CA GLY A 111 -4.42 24.71 39.63
C GLY A 111 -4.67 26.00 38.87
N VAL A 112 -5.04 25.85 37.60
CA VAL A 112 -6.21 26.55 37.04
C VAL A 112 -6.96 25.55 36.15
N THR A 113 -8.22 25.32 36.49
CA THR A 113 -9.20 24.52 35.75
C THR A 113 -9.33 24.99 34.29
N SER A 114 -8.68 24.28 33.37
CA SER A 114 -8.90 24.44 31.92
C SER A 114 -10.02 23.52 31.45
N ASN A 115 -11.24 23.81 31.89
CA ASN A 115 -12.45 23.28 31.26
C ASN A 115 -12.65 24.00 29.91
N ASN A 116 -12.80 23.23 28.83
CA ASN A 116 -13.43 23.61 27.57
C ASN A 116 -13.14 25.05 27.07
N LYS A 117 -12.01 25.27 26.41
CA LYS A 117 -11.95 26.35 25.40
C LYS A 117 -12.84 25.90 24.23
N VAL A 118 -14.09 26.33 24.24
CA VAL A 118 -15.00 26.22 23.10
C VAL A 118 -14.33 26.94 21.92
N ILE A 119 -13.86 26.16 20.94
CA ILE A 119 -13.29 26.69 19.70
C ILE A 119 -14.44 27.23 18.86
N THR A 120 -14.56 28.55 18.82
CA THR A 120 -15.46 29.27 17.92
C THR A 120 -14.79 29.52 16.57
N ASN A 121 -15.56 29.80 15.51
CA ASN A 121 -15.06 30.29 14.21
C ASN A 121 -14.14 31.54 14.30
N ASP A 122 -14.01 32.14 15.49
CA ASP A 122 -13.13 33.25 15.79
C ASP A 122 -11.67 32.87 16.12
N ASP A 123 -11.33 31.58 16.16
CA ASP A 123 -9.94 31.13 16.33
C ASP A 123 -9.03 31.72 15.24
N PRO A 124 -7.97 32.46 15.61
CA PRO A 124 -6.93 32.93 14.71
C PRO A 124 -6.50 31.92 13.63
N SER A 125 -6.41 30.64 13.98
CA SER A 125 -5.97 29.57 13.09
C SER A 125 -6.88 29.41 11.88
N PHE A 126 -8.20 29.53 12.08
CA PHE A 126 -9.18 29.43 11.00
C PHE A 126 -9.30 30.71 10.17
N LYS A 127 -8.89 31.86 10.70
CA LYS A 127 -8.89 33.13 9.95
C LYS A 127 -7.69 33.29 9.02
N PHE A 128 -6.60 32.57 9.30
CA PHE A 128 -5.33 32.76 8.62
C PHE A 128 -4.78 31.47 8.01
N TRP A 129 -4.46 30.48 8.84
CA TRP A 129 -3.88 29.21 8.35
C TRP A 129 -4.85 28.45 7.46
N TYR A 130 -6.14 28.40 7.81
CA TYR A 130 -7.11 27.68 7.00
C TYR A 130 -7.26 28.27 5.57
N PRO A 131 -7.50 29.58 5.35
CA PRO A 131 -7.52 30.15 4.00
C PRO A 131 -6.24 29.92 3.19
N LEU A 132 -5.08 29.99 3.85
CA LEU A 132 -3.79 29.75 3.19
C LEU A 132 -3.63 28.29 2.75
N LEU A 133 -3.90 27.34 3.66
CA LEU A 133 -3.81 25.90 3.37
C LEU A 133 -4.88 25.47 2.36
N PHE A 134 -6.08 26.02 2.49
CA PHE A 134 -7.16 25.80 1.52
C PHE A 134 -6.78 26.35 0.14
N GLY A 135 -6.11 27.51 0.09
CA GLY A 135 -5.59 28.08 -1.13
C GLY A 135 -4.63 27.14 -1.85
N PHE A 136 -3.70 26.49 -1.12
CA PHE A 136 -2.84 25.46 -1.72
C PHE A 136 -3.63 24.23 -2.18
N HIS A 137 -4.53 23.71 -1.36
CA HIS A 137 -5.40 22.59 -1.73
C HIS A 137 -6.20 22.87 -3.00
N ASP A 138 -6.77 24.06 -3.13
CA ASP A 138 -7.52 24.47 -4.32
C ASP A 138 -6.63 24.52 -5.57
N VAL A 139 -5.38 25.00 -5.45
CA VAL A 139 -4.41 24.92 -6.56
C VAL A 139 -4.06 23.48 -6.92
N ILE A 140 -3.87 22.60 -5.93
CA ILE A 140 -3.52 21.18 -6.16
C ILE A 140 -4.65 20.46 -6.90
N MET A 141 -5.90 20.74 -6.52
CA MET A 141 -7.08 20.05 -7.06
C MET A 141 -7.57 20.64 -8.38
N ASN A 142 -7.46 21.96 -8.57
CA ASN A 142 -8.07 22.67 -9.70
C ASN A 142 -7.07 23.40 -10.60
N GLY A 143 -5.76 23.33 -10.33
CA GLY A 143 -4.72 23.85 -11.20
C GLY A 143 -4.45 22.93 -12.39
N GLU A 144 -4.29 23.49 -13.59
CA GLU A 144 -4.03 22.71 -14.80
C GLU A 144 -2.55 22.35 -14.96
N ASP A 145 -1.66 23.28 -14.63
CA ASP A 145 -0.23 23.10 -14.82
C ASP A 145 0.39 22.19 -13.74
N LEU A 146 1.14 21.18 -14.17
CA LEU A 146 1.75 20.20 -13.28
C LEU A 146 2.81 20.83 -12.35
N GLU A 147 3.62 21.76 -12.84
CA GLU A 147 4.67 22.41 -12.05
C GLU A 147 4.06 23.31 -10.96
N VAL A 148 3.01 24.04 -11.30
CA VAL A 148 2.22 24.85 -10.36
C VAL A 148 1.62 23.97 -9.26
N ARG A 149 0.96 22.85 -9.62
CA ARG A 149 0.42 21.88 -8.64
C ARG A 149 1.52 21.32 -7.73
N THR A 150 2.64 20.93 -8.31
CA THR A 150 3.81 20.40 -7.58
C THR A 150 4.35 21.43 -6.59
N ARG A 151 4.47 22.70 -7.00
CA ARG A 151 4.95 23.79 -6.14
C ARG A 151 3.98 24.08 -5.00
N ALA A 152 2.67 24.12 -5.26
CA ALA A 152 1.65 24.30 -4.25
C ALA A 152 1.66 23.15 -3.23
N LEU A 153 1.77 21.91 -3.71
CA LEU A 153 1.83 20.72 -2.87
C LEU A 153 3.02 20.76 -1.92
N ASN A 154 4.22 20.99 -2.43
CA ASN A 154 5.42 21.10 -1.59
C ASN A 154 5.30 22.26 -0.59
N SER A 155 4.83 23.42 -1.05
CA SER A 155 4.67 24.60 -0.19
C SER A 155 3.68 24.36 0.95
N MET A 156 2.59 23.64 0.69
CA MET A 156 1.61 23.27 1.70
C MET A 156 2.22 22.33 2.75
N PHE A 157 2.85 21.24 2.32
CA PHE A 157 3.44 20.27 3.25
C PHE A 157 4.65 20.83 4.01
N ASP A 158 5.48 21.68 3.39
CA ASP A 158 6.55 22.42 4.06
C ASP A 158 5.99 23.38 5.11
N THR A 159 4.90 24.07 4.79
CA THR A 159 4.20 24.95 5.74
C THR A 159 3.67 24.15 6.93
N LEU A 160 3.03 23.01 6.67
CA LEU A 160 2.51 22.12 7.71
C LEU A 160 3.64 21.58 8.59
N LYS A 161 4.73 21.07 8.02
CA LYS A 161 5.90 20.60 8.78
C LYS A 161 6.57 21.71 9.59
N LYS A 162 6.63 22.93 9.04
CA LYS A 162 7.34 24.04 9.67
C LYS A 162 6.55 24.69 10.79
N PHE A 163 5.22 24.81 10.67
CA PHE A 163 4.40 25.57 11.60
C PHE A 163 3.33 24.74 12.33
N GLY A 164 3.16 23.48 11.96
CA GLY A 164 2.14 22.59 12.52
C GLY A 164 2.30 22.29 14.01
N PHE A 165 3.49 22.50 14.58
CA PHE A 165 3.73 22.39 16.03
C PHE A 165 2.94 23.43 16.84
N THR A 166 2.47 24.50 16.18
CA THR A 166 1.66 25.54 16.79
C THR A 166 0.16 25.20 16.76
N TYR A 167 -0.27 24.18 16.01
CA TYR A 167 -1.69 23.89 15.79
C TYR A 167 -2.30 23.10 16.94
N SER A 168 -3.55 23.40 17.30
CA SER A 168 -4.31 22.55 18.22
C SER A 168 -4.70 21.23 17.57
N LEU A 169 -5.01 20.23 18.39
CA LEU A 169 -5.47 18.93 17.90
C LEU A 169 -6.77 19.03 17.10
N GLU A 170 -7.71 19.89 17.51
CA GLU A 170 -8.95 20.13 16.78
C GLU A 170 -8.69 20.78 15.42
N PHE A 171 -7.73 21.70 15.35
CA PHE A 171 -7.35 22.34 14.09
C PHE A 171 -6.68 21.32 13.16
N TRP A 172 -5.75 20.50 13.66
CA TRP A 172 -5.21 19.37 12.91
C TRP A 172 -6.30 18.45 12.38
N GLY A 173 -7.30 18.11 13.21
CA GLY A 173 -8.47 17.34 12.79
C GLY A 173 -9.28 18.01 11.68
N ALA A 174 -9.40 19.35 11.67
CA ALA A 174 -10.03 20.07 10.59
C ALA A 174 -9.18 20.04 9.30
N ILE A 175 -7.87 20.29 9.41
CA ILE A 175 -6.94 20.27 8.28
C ILE A 175 -6.90 18.88 7.63
N CYS A 176 -6.78 17.80 8.41
CA CYS A 176 -6.77 16.45 7.87
C CYS A 176 -8.08 16.12 7.15
N ARG A 177 -9.24 16.41 7.76
CA ARG A 177 -10.55 16.04 7.20
C ARG A 177 -11.00 16.90 6.02
N GLN A 178 -10.67 18.19 6.03
CA GLN A 178 -11.20 19.16 5.05
C GLN A 178 -10.19 19.58 3.98
N ILE A 179 -8.89 19.33 4.20
CA ILE A 179 -7.82 19.74 3.28
C ILE A 179 -6.99 18.55 2.83
N LEU A 180 -6.39 17.78 3.74
CA LEU A 180 -5.44 16.73 3.34
C LEU A 180 -6.10 15.48 2.75
N PHE A 181 -7.03 14.85 3.48
CA PHE A 181 -7.72 13.65 2.99
C PHE A 181 -8.54 13.90 1.71
N PRO A 182 -9.21 15.05 1.52
CA PRO A 182 -9.93 15.36 0.28
C PRO A 182 -9.07 15.36 -0.98
N ILE A 183 -7.74 15.56 -0.90
CA ILE A 183 -6.83 15.41 -2.05
C ILE A 183 -6.97 14.02 -2.69
N PHE A 184 -7.24 13.01 -1.86
CA PHE A 184 -7.37 11.62 -2.27
C PHE A 184 -8.83 11.20 -2.52
N GLY A 185 -9.79 12.13 -2.40
CA GLY A 185 -11.22 11.85 -2.59
C GLY A 185 -11.58 11.26 -3.95
N ILE A 186 -10.79 11.59 -4.99
CA ILE A 186 -10.87 11.02 -6.33
C ILE A 186 -10.81 9.48 -6.36
N LEU A 187 -10.14 8.85 -5.38
CA LEU A 187 -10.04 7.39 -5.29
C LEU A 187 -11.31 6.72 -4.78
N ARG A 188 -12.16 7.47 -4.05
CA ARG A 188 -13.36 6.94 -3.39
C ARG A 188 -14.61 7.06 -4.26
N SER A 189 -14.67 8.05 -5.14
CA SER A 189 -15.86 8.29 -5.98
C SER A 189 -15.53 8.41 -7.45
N ARG A 190 -16.14 7.55 -8.26
CA ARG A 190 -16.13 7.70 -9.73
C ARG A 190 -16.79 8.99 -10.21
N SER A 191 -17.58 9.67 -9.37
CA SER A 191 -18.20 10.95 -9.72
C SER A 191 -17.20 12.11 -9.82
N ASP A 192 -16.06 12.05 -9.12
CA ASP A 192 -15.00 13.06 -9.22
C ASP A 192 -14.11 12.88 -10.47
N ILE A 193 -14.29 11.77 -11.21
CA ILE A 193 -13.60 11.49 -12.48
C ILE A 193 -14.02 12.50 -13.56
N SER A 194 -15.24 13.05 -13.49
CA SER A 194 -15.71 14.04 -14.46
C SER A 194 -14.94 15.37 -14.45
N LYS A 195 -14.02 15.56 -13.50
CA LYS A 195 -13.11 16.71 -13.47
C LYS A 195 -12.01 16.62 -14.55
N PHE A 196 -11.69 15.42 -15.02
CA PHE A 196 -10.68 15.21 -16.05
C PHE A 196 -11.32 15.23 -17.43
N SER A 197 -10.71 15.97 -18.36
CA SER A 197 -11.12 16.00 -19.77
C SER A 197 -10.93 14.66 -20.47
N SER A 198 -9.94 13.88 -20.04
CA SER A 198 -9.61 12.58 -20.62
C SER A 198 -9.13 11.57 -19.57
N HIS A 199 -9.18 10.29 -19.91
CA HIS A 199 -8.57 9.23 -19.10
C HIS A 199 -7.04 9.38 -18.98
N GLU A 200 -6.39 9.97 -19.99
CA GLU A 200 -4.96 10.24 -19.97
C GLU A 200 -4.61 11.31 -18.93
N ASP A 201 -5.38 12.41 -18.88
CA ASP A 201 -5.19 13.47 -17.88
C ASP A 201 -5.35 12.94 -16.46
N MET A 202 -6.34 12.07 -16.24
CA MET A 202 -6.53 11.40 -14.95
C MET A 202 -5.31 10.53 -14.62
N SER A 203 -4.85 9.69 -15.57
CA SER A 203 -3.67 8.84 -15.36
C SER A 203 -2.42 9.64 -15.03
N VAL A 204 -2.18 10.76 -15.73
CA VAL A 204 -1.06 11.67 -15.44
C VAL A 204 -1.22 12.28 -14.04
N TRP A 205 -2.41 12.71 -13.65
CA TRP A 205 -2.66 13.26 -12.31
C TRP A 205 -2.39 12.24 -11.19
N LEU A 206 -2.89 11.00 -11.37
CA LEU A 206 -2.66 9.88 -10.45
C LEU A 206 -1.16 9.52 -10.37
N SER A 207 -0.47 9.45 -11.50
CA SER A 207 0.93 9.03 -11.59
C SER A 207 1.95 10.12 -11.23
N THR A 208 1.51 11.36 -11.01
CA THR A 208 2.40 12.48 -10.63
C THR A 208 1.97 13.07 -9.30
N THR A 209 0.95 13.93 -9.31
CA THR A 209 0.52 14.72 -8.15
C THR A 209 -0.01 13.86 -7.00
N MET A 210 -0.79 12.82 -7.28
CA MET A 210 -1.29 11.95 -6.20
C MET A 210 -0.17 11.20 -5.50
N ILE A 211 0.76 10.61 -6.25
CA ILE A 211 1.88 9.86 -5.66
C ILE A 211 2.73 10.77 -4.78
N GLN A 212 3.04 11.98 -5.24
CA GLN A 212 3.79 12.94 -4.44
C GLN A 212 3.00 13.37 -3.20
N ALA A 213 1.68 13.60 -3.34
CA ALA A 213 0.83 13.95 -2.20
C ALA A 213 0.80 12.82 -1.16
N LEU A 214 0.72 11.56 -1.61
CA LEU A 214 0.71 10.39 -0.74
C LEU A 214 2.01 10.29 0.06
N ARG A 215 3.17 10.41 -0.60
CA ARG A 215 4.48 10.38 0.07
C ARG A 215 4.63 11.52 1.07
N ASN A 216 4.30 12.74 0.67
CA ASN A 216 4.33 13.89 1.58
C ASN A 216 3.37 13.72 2.76
N MET A 217 2.24 13.04 2.57
CA MET A 217 1.28 12.72 3.64
C MET A 217 1.88 11.73 4.64
N ILE A 218 2.54 10.66 4.19
CA ILE A 218 3.23 9.73 5.08
C ILE A 218 4.35 10.43 5.83
N ASP A 219 5.18 11.22 5.14
CA ASP A 219 6.27 11.95 5.78
C ASP A 219 5.76 12.95 6.84
N LEU A 220 4.64 13.65 6.56
CA LEU A 220 4.03 14.57 7.51
C LEU A 220 3.48 13.80 8.73
N PHE A 221 2.82 12.67 8.50
CA PHE A 221 2.28 11.83 9.55
C PHE A 221 3.39 11.28 10.46
N THR A 222 4.49 10.80 9.86
CA THR A 222 5.68 10.35 10.60
C THR A 222 6.32 11.49 11.41
N TYR A 223 6.40 12.69 10.83
CA TYR A 223 6.98 13.85 11.48
C TYR A 223 6.18 14.30 12.73
N TYR A 224 4.84 14.30 12.64
CA TYR A 224 3.95 14.66 13.75
C TYR A 224 3.20 13.47 14.35
N PHE A 225 3.81 12.29 14.38
CA PHE A 225 3.14 11.05 14.78
C PHE A 225 2.40 11.19 16.11
N ASP A 226 3.07 11.65 17.16
CA ASP A 226 2.51 11.80 18.52
C ASP A 226 1.27 12.72 18.58
N THR A 227 1.11 13.63 17.61
CA THR A 227 -0.09 14.50 17.51
C THR A 227 -1.13 13.92 16.57
N LEU A 228 -0.71 13.28 15.48
CA LEU A 228 -1.59 12.80 14.41
C LEU A 228 -2.05 11.35 14.60
N GLU A 229 -1.49 10.61 15.55
CA GLU A 229 -1.79 9.20 15.81
C GLU A 229 -3.28 8.91 15.99
N VAL A 230 -4.05 9.85 16.56
CA VAL A 230 -5.51 9.76 16.70
C VAL A 230 -6.27 9.72 15.37
N MET A 231 -5.60 10.06 14.26
CA MET A 231 -6.13 10.04 12.89
C MET A 231 -5.54 8.91 12.05
N ILE A 232 -4.84 7.94 12.65
CA ILE A 232 -4.22 6.82 11.92
C ILE A 232 -5.24 6.03 11.09
N ASP A 233 -6.48 5.87 11.57
CA ASP A 233 -7.56 5.20 10.81
C ASP A 233 -7.81 5.90 9.46
N GLY A 234 -7.77 7.24 9.44
CA GLY A 234 -7.94 8.02 8.21
C GLY A 234 -6.83 7.78 7.20
N ILE A 235 -5.58 7.65 7.67
CA ILE A 235 -4.43 7.31 6.82
C ILE A 235 -4.50 5.86 6.34
N LEU A 236 -4.83 4.92 7.21
CA LEU A 236 -4.97 3.51 6.86
C LEU A 236 -6.12 3.28 5.85
N ASP A 237 -7.24 4.00 6.00
CA ASP A 237 -8.33 3.99 5.02
C ASP A 237 -7.90 4.56 3.66
N LEU A 238 -7.14 5.65 3.68
CA LEU A 238 -6.61 6.27 2.46
C LEU A 238 -5.64 5.32 1.75
N LEU A 239 -4.68 4.74 2.47
CA LEU A 239 -3.74 3.76 1.92
C LEU A 239 -4.47 2.55 1.36
N GLY A 240 -5.49 2.06 2.07
CA GLY A 240 -6.31 0.96 1.57
C GLY A 240 -7.06 1.32 0.29
N CYS A 241 -7.56 2.55 0.18
CA CYS A 241 -8.14 3.04 -1.08
C CYS A 241 -7.13 3.04 -2.22
N CYS A 242 -5.85 3.37 -1.98
CA CYS A 242 -4.79 3.33 -2.99
C CYS A 242 -4.43 1.89 -3.41
N ILE A 243 -4.32 0.98 -2.44
CA ILE A 243 -3.91 -0.42 -2.67
C ILE A 243 -4.95 -1.19 -3.50
N ILE A 244 -6.24 -0.91 -3.32
CA ILE A 244 -7.34 -1.64 -3.99
C ILE A 244 -7.60 -1.11 -5.43
N GLN A 245 -6.86 -0.12 -5.92
CA GLN A 245 -7.09 0.44 -7.26
C GLN A 245 -6.66 -0.51 -8.39
N GLU A 246 -7.30 -0.36 -9.55
CA GLU A 246 -6.96 -1.08 -10.79
C GLU A 246 -5.59 -0.66 -11.34
N ASN A 247 -5.12 0.54 -11.01
CA ASN A 247 -3.81 1.04 -11.40
C ASN A 247 -2.72 0.41 -10.53
N ASP A 248 -2.01 -0.58 -11.08
CA ASP A 248 -0.92 -1.30 -10.40
C ASP A 248 0.20 -0.39 -9.88
N THR A 249 0.57 0.68 -10.60
CA THR A 249 1.58 1.62 -10.11
C THR A 249 1.11 2.29 -8.82
N LEU A 250 -0.14 2.72 -8.78
CA LEU A 250 -0.73 3.31 -7.59
C LEU A 250 -0.87 2.29 -6.45
N ALA A 251 -1.28 1.05 -6.75
CA ALA A 251 -1.37 -0.01 -5.75
C ALA A 251 -0.01 -0.32 -5.11
N ARG A 252 1.05 -0.46 -5.92
CA ARG A 252 2.44 -0.66 -5.45
C ARG A 252 2.92 0.50 -4.57
N ILE A 253 2.61 1.73 -4.95
CA ILE A 253 2.99 2.90 -4.18
C ILE A 253 2.19 2.97 -2.88
N GLY A 254 0.91 2.62 -2.89
CA GLY A 254 0.09 2.48 -1.69
C GLY A 254 0.70 1.45 -0.72
N CYS A 255 1.12 0.29 -1.22
CA CYS A 255 1.82 -0.74 -0.45
C CYS A 255 3.15 -0.23 0.13
N SER A 256 3.98 0.43 -0.69
CA SER A 256 5.25 1.01 -0.24
C SER A 256 5.05 2.10 0.83
N CYS A 257 4.02 2.94 0.68
CA CYS A 257 3.67 3.94 1.67
C CYS A 257 3.14 3.33 2.99
N LEU A 258 2.39 2.22 2.93
CA LEU A 258 1.99 1.47 4.12
C LEU A 258 3.21 0.89 4.85
N GLN A 259 4.15 0.31 4.11
CA GLN A 259 5.39 -0.18 4.70
C GLN A 259 6.20 0.94 5.35
N GLN A 260 6.39 2.05 4.64
CA GLN A 260 7.12 3.21 5.14
C GLN A 260 6.47 3.76 6.42
N LEU A 261 5.13 3.91 6.44
CA LEU A 261 4.40 4.35 7.63
C LEU A 261 4.68 3.46 8.84
N ILE A 262 4.67 2.14 8.67
CA ILE A 262 4.91 1.18 9.74
C ILE A 262 6.38 1.22 10.19
N VAL A 263 7.32 1.10 9.25
CA VAL A 263 8.76 1.02 9.52
C VAL A 263 9.26 2.29 10.19
N ASP A 264 8.90 3.47 9.67
CA ASP A 264 9.41 4.75 10.18
C ASP A 264 8.84 5.11 11.57
N ASN A 265 7.68 4.54 11.94
CA ASN A 265 7.00 4.83 13.20
C ASN A 265 6.99 3.64 14.17
N VAL A 266 7.67 2.55 13.87
CA VAL A 266 7.56 1.28 14.60
C VAL A 266 7.75 1.43 16.12
N LYS A 267 8.68 2.28 16.55
CA LYS A 267 8.99 2.54 17.97
C LYS A 267 7.92 3.37 18.69
N LYS A 268 7.00 3.99 17.95
CA LYS A 268 5.90 4.82 18.46
C LYS A 268 4.56 4.08 18.41
N LEU A 269 4.48 2.93 17.73
CA LEU A 269 3.25 2.14 17.63
C LEU A 269 3.01 1.38 18.94
N ASP A 270 1.86 1.63 19.55
CA ASP A 270 1.37 0.87 20.70
C ASP A 270 0.42 -0.28 20.29
N TYR A 271 -0.15 -0.95 21.29
CA TYR A 271 -1.07 -2.07 21.08
C TYR A 271 -2.33 -1.69 20.28
N ASP A 272 -2.91 -0.49 20.51
CA ASP A 272 -4.10 -0.03 19.79
C ASP A 272 -3.77 0.24 18.31
N HIS A 273 -2.61 0.85 18.05
CA HIS A 273 -2.12 1.06 16.70
C HIS A 273 -1.94 -0.26 15.95
N TRP A 274 -1.34 -1.28 16.57
CA TRP A 274 -1.22 -2.62 15.95
C TRP A 274 -2.57 -3.29 15.73
N GLY A 275 -3.55 -3.04 16.61
CA GLY A 275 -4.94 -3.42 16.40
C GLY A 275 -5.54 -2.84 15.12
N LYS A 276 -5.35 -1.54 14.88
CA LYS A 276 -5.82 -0.85 13.67
C LYS A 276 -5.08 -1.31 12.42
N ILE A 277 -3.76 -1.45 12.49
CA ILE A 277 -2.92 -1.93 11.37
C ILE A 277 -3.31 -3.36 10.97
N SER A 278 -3.38 -4.28 11.93
CA SER A 278 -3.77 -5.67 11.66
C SER A 278 -5.20 -5.78 11.12
N SER A 279 -6.15 -5.02 11.68
CA SER A 279 -7.52 -4.95 11.15
C SER A 279 -7.55 -4.44 9.71
N LYS A 280 -6.72 -3.45 9.37
CA LYS A 280 -6.60 -2.96 8.00
C LYS A 280 -6.01 -4.02 7.07
N LEU A 281 -4.97 -4.73 7.49
CA LEU A 281 -4.40 -5.83 6.71
C LEU A 281 -5.44 -6.92 6.42
N VAL A 282 -6.22 -7.34 7.43
CA VAL A 282 -7.33 -8.29 7.26
C VAL A 282 -8.30 -7.78 6.19
N GLN A 283 -8.76 -6.53 6.31
CA GLN A 283 -9.67 -5.93 5.33
C GLN A 283 -9.08 -5.91 3.92
N LEU A 284 -7.79 -5.62 3.76
CA LEU A 284 -7.12 -5.59 2.47
C LEU A 284 -7.06 -6.98 1.84
N PHE A 285 -6.69 -8.01 2.61
CA PHE A 285 -6.69 -9.39 2.14
C PHE A 285 -8.11 -9.84 1.74
N GLU A 286 -9.11 -9.56 2.56
CA GLU A 286 -10.50 -9.93 2.25
C GLU A 286 -11.02 -9.20 1.00
N SER A 287 -10.74 -7.91 0.85
CA SER A 287 -11.21 -7.11 -0.30
C SER A 287 -10.58 -7.53 -1.62
N THR A 288 -9.32 -7.99 -1.58
CA THR A 288 -8.54 -8.43 -2.74
C THR A 288 -8.68 -9.92 -3.04
N THR A 289 -9.33 -10.71 -2.19
CA THR A 289 -9.58 -12.12 -2.48
C THR A 289 -10.72 -12.26 -3.51
N PRO A 290 -10.51 -12.98 -4.63
CA PRO A 290 -11.55 -13.18 -5.64
C PRO A 290 -12.47 -14.36 -5.28
N TYR A 291 -13.25 -14.23 -4.20
CA TYR A 291 -14.15 -15.31 -3.72
C TYR A 291 -15.07 -15.89 -4.81
N ASN A 292 -15.59 -15.02 -5.69
CA ASN A 292 -16.42 -15.41 -6.84
C ASN A 292 -15.80 -16.51 -7.72
N LEU A 293 -14.46 -16.59 -7.78
CA LEU A 293 -13.77 -17.60 -8.57
C LEU A 293 -14.10 -19.02 -8.10
N LEU A 294 -14.25 -19.22 -6.79
CA LEU A 294 -14.60 -20.51 -6.18
C LEU A 294 -16.09 -20.60 -5.84
N ASP A 295 -16.72 -19.51 -5.39
CA ASP A 295 -18.13 -19.52 -4.97
C ASP A 295 -19.09 -19.68 -6.16
N GLU A 296 -18.68 -19.25 -7.35
CA GLU A 296 -19.48 -19.33 -8.58
C GLU A 296 -18.96 -20.41 -9.55
N GLU A 297 -18.27 -21.43 -9.03
CA GLU A 297 -17.69 -22.55 -9.78
C GLU A 297 -18.71 -23.17 -10.76
N HIS A 298 -19.90 -23.51 -10.25
CA HIS A 298 -20.97 -24.12 -11.03
C HIS A 298 -21.39 -23.26 -12.24
N ARG A 299 -21.43 -21.93 -12.08
CA ARG A 299 -21.80 -21.01 -13.16
C ARG A 299 -20.77 -21.04 -14.29
N PHE A 300 -19.48 -21.09 -13.96
CA PHE A 300 -18.42 -21.20 -14.97
C PHE A 300 -18.46 -22.56 -15.69
N ILE A 301 -18.68 -23.64 -14.94
CA ILE A 301 -18.81 -24.99 -15.50
C ILE A 301 -20.05 -25.11 -16.41
N GLU A 302 -21.19 -24.58 -15.99
CA GLU A 302 -22.41 -24.54 -16.81
C GLU A 302 -22.21 -23.72 -18.08
N ALA A 303 -21.58 -22.55 -17.98
CA ALA A 303 -21.24 -21.74 -19.15
C ALA A 303 -20.32 -22.50 -20.12
N ALA A 304 -19.31 -23.22 -19.62
CA ALA A 304 -18.43 -24.05 -20.45
C ALA A 304 -19.19 -25.23 -21.12
N ASN A 305 -20.13 -25.85 -20.39
CA ASN A 305 -20.97 -26.93 -20.93
C ASN A 305 -21.95 -26.42 -22.00
N GLY A 306 -22.49 -25.21 -21.85
CA GLY A 306 -23.33 -24.56 -22.85
C GLY A 306 -22.60 -24.31 -24.18
N LEU A 307 -21.30 -24.01 -24.12
CA LEU A 307 -20.47 -23.83 -25.31
C LEU A 307 -20.19 -25.15 -26.04
N ASN A 308 -20.04 -26.26 -25.32
CA ASN A 308 -19.92 -27.60 -25.92
C ASN A 308 -21.14 -27.98 -26.78
N GLY A 309 -22.33 -27.46 -26.45
CA GLY A 309 -23.57 -27.69 -27.21
C GLY A 309 -23.63 -26.99 -28.58
N MET A 310 -22.82 -25.95 -28.82
CA MET A 310 -22.80 -25.20 -30.09
C MET A 310 -21.79 -25.73 -31.12
N TYR A 311 -20.85 -26.59 -30.73
CA TYR A 311 -19.71 -27.02 -31.57
C TYR A 311 -19.58 -28.55 -31.73
N SER A 312 -20.68 -29.31 -31.61
CA SER A 312 -20.67 -30.75 -31.92
C SER A 312 -20.56 -31.07 -33.43
N GLY A 313 -20.24 -30.09 -34.28
CA GLY A 313 -20.07 -30.26 -35.72
C GLY A 313 -18.75 -29.69 -36.21
N GLN A 314 -17.80 -30.58 -36.49
CA GLN A 314 -16.45 -30.37 -37.05
C GLN A 314 -15.34 -30.02 -36.04
N ASN A 315 -14.36 -30.94 -35.98
CA ASN A 315 -13.09 -30.90 -35.26
C ASN A 315 -13.10 -31.29 -33.77
N GLY A 316 -13.76 -32.41 -33.45
CA GLY A 316 -13.49 -33.20 -32.24
C GLY A 316 -12.17 -33.98 -32.27
N SER A 317 -11.08 -33.37 -32.75
CA SER A 317 -9.75 -33.97 -32.81
C SER A 317 -8.73 -33.02 -32.17
N GLY A 318 -8.47 -33.20 -30.87
CA GLY A 318 -7.29 -32.62 -30.22
C GLY A 318 -7.52 -31.91 -28.88
N VAL A 319 -8.10 -32.58 -27.87
CA VAL A 319 -7.98 -32.15 -26.45
C VAL A 319 -6.87 -32.93 -25.72
N ASN A 320 -6.06 -33.70 -26.46
CA ASN A 320 -4.88 -34.44 -25.94
C ASN A 320 -3.55 -33.71 -26.24
N GLY A 321 -3.57 -32.40 -26.46
CA GLY A 321 -2.37 -31.57 -26.56
C GLY A 321 -2.00 -31.01 -25.18
N PHE A 322 -0.71 -30.98 -24.84
CA PHE A 322 -0.19 -30.28 -23.65
C PHE A 322 -0.78 -28.86 -23.59
N VAL A 323 -1.72 -28.61 -22.68
CA VAL A 323 -2.24 -27.26 -22.46
C VAL A 323 -1.23 -26.55 -21.58
N SER A 324 -0.54 -25.56 -22.14
CA SER A 324 0.37 -24.71 -21.36
C SER A 324 -0.41 -24.01 -20.25
N GLU A 325 0.19 -23.94 -19.05
CA GLU A 325 -0.38 -23.21 -17.92
C GLU A 325 0.15 -21.76 -17.84
N VAL A 326 -0.69 -20.85 -17.34
CA VAL A 326 -0.34 -19.46 -17.07
C VAL A 326 -0.71 -19.08 -15.64
N ASP A 327 0.21 -18.40 -14.97
CA ASP A 327 0.00 -17.89 -13.62
C ASP A 327 -0.71 -16.53 -13.68
N LEU A 328 -1.86 -16.42 -13.00
CA LEU A 328 -2.70 -15.20 -12.99
C LEU A 328 -2.00 -14.00 -12.35
N ASN A 329 -0.95 -14.22 -11.56
CA ASN A 329 -0.13 -13.16 -11.00
C ASN A 329 0.96 -12.67 -11.98
N THR A 330 0.95 -13.06 -13.26
CA THR A 330 1.94 -12.66 -14.28
C THR A 330 1.35 -11.71 -15.35
N ARG A 331 1.55 -10.41 -15.15
CA ARG A 331 0.90 -9.31 -15.92
C ARG A 331 1.18 -9.26 -17.42
N SER A 332 2.41 -9.54 -17.86
CA SER A 332 2.82 -9.40 -19.28
C SER A 332 2.02 -10.28 -20.25
N MET A 333 1.29 -11.29 -19.76
CA MET A 333 0.53 -12.25 -20.58
C MET A 333 -0.97 -11.94 -20.61
N ILE A 334 -1.42 -10.95 -19.83
CA ILE A 334 -2.82 -10.55 -19.68
C ILE A 334 -3.18 -9.42 -20.66
N GLU A 335 -2.29 -8.46 -20.89
CA GLU A 335 -2.52 -7.38 -21.87
C GLU A 335 -2.66 -7.95 -23.30
N ASP A 336 -1.90 -8.99 -23.65
CA ASP A 336 -2.02 -9.72 -24.93
C ASP A 336 -3.34 -10.50 -25.09
N SER A 337 -4.10 -10.71 -24.01
CA SER A 337 -5.33 -11.50 -24.06
C SER A 337 -6.54 -10.73 -24.60
N TYR A 338 -6.49 -9.40 -24.59
CA TYR A 338 -7.61 -8.52 -25.02
C TYR A 338 -7.25 -7.54 -26.16
N ILE A 339 -5.96 -7.36 -26.50
CA ILE A 339 -5.50 -6.35 -27.47
C ILE A 339 -5.47 -6.85 -28.93
N ASP A 340 -5.50 -8.16 -29.18
CA ASP A 340 -5.48 -8.73 -30.54
C ASP A 340 -6.88 -8.66 -31.21
N SER A 341 -7.36 -7.45 -31.49
CA SER A 341 -8.70 -7.17 -31.99
C SER A 341 -8.87 -7.30 -33.51
N GLU A 342 -7.83 -7.57 -34.30
CA GLU A 342 -7.99 -7.51 -35.77
C GLU A 342 -7.53 -8.73 -36.60
N HIS A 343 -6.66 -9.65 -36.13
CA HIS A 343 -6.04 -10.62 -37.05
C HIS A 343 -5.88 -12.10 -36.62
N SER A 344 -6.52 -12.58 -35.56
CA SER A 344 -6.44 -14.01 -35.19
C SER A 344 -7.60 -14.86 -35.75
N THR A 345 -7.28 -15.81 -36.64
CA THR A 345 -8.20 -16.76 -37.29
C THR A 345 -8.45 -18.04 -36.46
N THR A 346 -8.01 -18.08 -35.20
CA THR A 346 -8.27 -19.17 -34.27
C THR A 346 -9.54 -18.89 -33.47
N ALA A 347 -10.51 -19.81 -33.54
CA ALA A 347 -11.83 -19.74 -32.93
C ALA A 347 -11.80 -19.80 -31.39
N THR A 348 -11.21 -18.80 -30.75
CA THR A 348 -11.30 -18.57 -29.31
C THR A 348 -12.53 -17.70 -29.08
N ILE A 349 -13.54 -18.22 -28.37
CA ILE A 349 -14.79 -17.51 -28.07
C ILE A 349 -14.42 -16.29 -27.24
N GLN A 350 -14.57 -15.10 -27.82
CA GLN A 350 -14.32 -13.85 -27.10
C GLN A 350 -15.41 -13.65 -26.04
N PRO A 351 -15.04 -13.36 -24.78
CA PRO A 351 -16.01 -12.99 -23.75
C PRO A 351 -16.72 -11.70 -24.16
N ASN A 352 -18.02 -11.57 -23.84
CA ASN A 352 -18.71 -10.29 -24.00
C ASN A 352 -18.07 -9.22 -23.09
N GLU A 353 -18.31 -7.93 -23.36
CA GLU A 353 -17.67 -6.83 -22.62
C GLU A 353 -17.86 -6.95 -21.09
N GLN A 354 -19.03 -7.37 -20.63
CA GLN A 354 -19.32 -7.55 -19.21
C GLN A 354 -18.47 -8.66 -18.58
N ARG A 355 -18.31 -9.78 -19.26
CA ARG A 355 -17.49 -10.91 -18.79
C ARG A 355 -16.00 -10.56 -18.84
N ALA A 356 -15.56 -9.83 -19.87
CA ALA A 356 -14.17 -9.34 -19.93
C ALA A 356 -13.85 -8.41 -18.76
N GLN A 357 -14.77 -7.53 -18.38
CA GLN A 357 -14.63 -6.69 -17.18
C GLN A 357 -14.57 -7.51 -15.90
N GLU A 358 -15.47 -8.49 -15.73
CA GLU A 358 -15.44 -9.41 -14.57
C GLU A 358 -14.11 -10.16 -14.48
N PHE A 359 -13.62 -10.67 -15.61
CA PHE A 359 -12.35 -11.39 -15.68
C PHE A 359 -11.17 -10.52 -15.30
N ASN A 360 -11.13 -9.28 -15.81
CA ASN A 360 -10.10 -8.32 -15.46
C ASN A 360 -10.11 -8.02 -13.94
N GLN A 361 -11.29 -7.86 -13.33
CA GLN A 361 -11.39 -7.66 -11.88
C GLN A 361 -10.83 -8.83 -11.06
N ILE A 362 -11.10 -10.07 -11.48
CA ILE A 362 -10.54 -11.28 -10.83
C ILE A 362 -9.01 -11.26 -10.92
N ILE A 363 -8.46 -10.95 -12.09
CA ILE A 363 -7.02 -10.90 -12.33
C ILE A 363 -6.36 -9.83 -11.47
N ILE A 364 -6.92 -8.62 -11.44
CA ILE A 364 -6.43 -7.51 -10.61
C ILE A 364 -6.42 -7.93 -9.14
N LYS A 365 -7.51 -8.55 -8.65
CA LYS A 365 -7.59 -9.09 -7.30
C LYS A 365 -6.47 -10.07 -6.97
N CYS A 366 -6.18 -11.03 -7.87
CA CYS A 366 -5.04 -11.95 -7.71
C CYS A 366 -3.69 -11.21 -7.65
N LEU A 367 -3.47 -10.24 -8.55
CA LEU A 367 -2.23 -9.44 -8.56
C LEU A 367 -2.05 -8.66 -7.25
N LEU A 368 -3.12 -8.04 -6.75
CA LEU A 368 -3.11 -7.31 -5.48
C LEU A 368 -2.90 -8.23 -4.28
N GLN A 369 -3.45 -9.45 -4.31
CA GLN A 369 -3.18 -10.47 -3.29
C GLN A 369 -1.70 -10.83 -3.19
N LEU A 370 -1.03 -11.08 -4.32
CA LEU A 370 0.40 -11.36 -4.32
C LEU A 370 1.21 -10.17 -3.80
N LEU A 371 0.84 -8.95 -4.20
CA LEU A 371 1.49 -7.73 -3.72
C LEU A 371 1.36 -7.55 -2.19
N LEU A 372 0.19 -7.88 -1.62
CA LEU A 372 -0.01 -7.84 -0.17
C LEU A 372 0.79 -8.91 0.58
N ILE A 373 0.92 -10.11 0.00
CA ILE A 373 1.79 -11.17 0.55
C ILE A 373 3.23 -10.67 0.61
N ASP A 374 3.74 -10.08 -0.47
CA ASP A 374 5.11 -9.56 -0.53
C ASP A 374 5.32 -8.46 0.53
N VAL A 375 4.34 -7.55 0.68
CA VAL A 375 4.39 -6.48 1.69
C VAL A 375 4.49 -7.03 3.10
N VAL A 376 3.63 -8.00 3.44
CA VAL A 376 3.63 -8.64 4.76
C VAL A 376 4.94 -9.38 4.98
N ASN A 377 5.43 -10.10 3.98
CA ASN A 377 6.71 -10.81 4.06
C ASN A 377 7.88 -9.85 4.34
N GLU A 378 7.96 -8.72 3.65
CA GLU A 378 8.99 -7.71 3.88
C GLU A 378 8.90 -7.08 5.29
N LEU A 379 7.69 -6.80 5.76
CA LEU A 379 7.46 -6.28 7.12
C LEU A 379 7.89 -7.28 8.19
N LEU A 380 7.56 -8.56 8.03
CA LEU A 380 7.91 -9.62 8.98
C LEU A 380 9.40 -9.99 8.97
N ASN A 381 10.10 -9.72 7.86
CA ASN A 381 11.55 -9.87 7.76
C ASN A 381 12.33 -8.67 8.31
N ASN A 382 11.65 -7.55 8.60
CA ASN A 382 12.27 -6.42 9.29
C ASN A 382 12.27 -6.69 10.81
N GLU A 383 13.46 -6.90 11.38
CA GLU A 383 13.64 -7.20 12.81
C GLU A 383 12.89 -6.23 13.73
N SER A 384 13.05 -4.92 13.50
CA SER A 384 12.43 -3.91 14.37
C SER A 384 10.90 -3.94 14.33
N VAL A 385 10.33 -4.27 13.16
CA VAL A 385 8.89 -4.43 12.97
C VAL A 385 8.42 -5.71 13.66
N TYR A 386 9.04 -6.85 13.36
CA TYR A 386 8.67 -8.13 13.96
C TYR A 386 8.70 -8.09 15.50
N GLU A 387 9.76 -7.54 16.10
CA GLU A 387 9.91 -7.44 17.55
C GLU A 387 8.85 -6.55 18.19
N SER A 388 8.35 -5.54 17.46
CA SER A 388 7.38 -4.59 17.97
C SER A 388 5.93 -5.07 17.86
N ILE A 389 5.63 -6.08 17.02
CA ILE A 389 4.26 -6.58 16.83
C ILE A 389 3.87 -7.54 17.96
N PRO A 390 2.76 -7.29 18.69
CA PRO A 390 2.23 -8.22 19.69
C PRO A 390 1.85 -9.58 19.09
N SER A 391 1.96 -10.65 19.87
CA SER A 391 1.76 -12.04 19.40
C SER A 391 0.41 -12.28 18.78
N VAL A 392 -0.64 -11.66 19.34
CA VAL A 392 -2.00 -11.74 18.78
C VAL A 392 -2.05 -11.18 17.35
N HIS A 393 -1.38 -10.06 17.08
CA HIS A 393 -1.41 -9.42 15.76
C HIS A 393 -0.52 -10.13 14.73
N LEU A 394 0.58 -10.77 15.17
CA LEU A 394 1.33 -11.68 14.29
C LEU A 394 0.46 -12.87 13.86
N LEU A 395 -0.29 -13.47 14.78
CA LEU A 395 -1.16 -14.60 14.45
C LEU A 395 -2.29 -14.20 13.50
N ILE A 396 -2.92 -13.03 13.72
CA ILE A 396 -3.91 -12.47 12.78
C ILE A 396 -3.30 -12.28 11.38
N THR A 397 -2.07 -11.76 11.32
CA THR A 397 -1.34 -11.61 10.05
C THR A 397 -1.05 -12.97 9.41
N GLY A 398 -0.68 -13.97 10.21
CA GLY A 398 -0.51 -15.36 9.77
C GLY A 398 -1.80 -15.97 9.23
N GLU A 399 -2.96 -15.70 9.84
CA GLU A 399 -4.26 -16.15 9.33
C GLU A 399 -4.60 -15.55 7.96
N CYS A 400 -4.20 -14.31 7.68
CA CYS A 400 -4.34 -13.73 6.34
C CYS A 400 -3.53 -14.51 5.29
N LEU A 401 -2.27 -14.84 5.60
CA LEU A 401 -1.40 -15.64 4.74
C LEU A 401 -1.95 -17.06 4.56
N GLU A 402 -2.40 -17.69 5.63
CA GLU A 402 -3.03 -19.03 5.64
C GLU A 402 -4.28 -19.06 4.74
N LYS A 403 -5.17 -18.08 4.87
CA LYS A 403 -6.37 -17.97 4.01
C LYS A 403 -5.99 -17.80 2.54
N SER A 404 -4.98 -16.99 2.24
CA SER A 404 -4.53 -16.78 0.86
C SER A 404 -3.91 -18.06 0.26
N TYR A 405 -3.12 -18.79 1.07
CA TYR A 405 -2.59 -20.11 0.71
C TYR A 405 -3.70 -21.10 0.39
N ILE A 406 -4.66 -21.26 1.30
CA ILE A 406 -5.78 -22.20 1.15
C ILE A 406 -6.62 -21.86 -0.08
N PHE A 407 -6.87 -20.58 -0.32
CA PHE A 407 -7.61 -20.13 -1.50
C PHE A 407 -6.90 -20.51 -2.81
N ALA A 408 -5.62 -20.15 -2.94
CA ALA A 408 -4.83 -20.43 -4.14
C ALA A 408 -4.70 -21.94 -4.39
N ARG A 409 -4.49 -22.73 -3.34
CA ARG A 409 -4.44 -24.18 -3.41
C ARG A 409 -5.75 -24.80 -3.89
N LYS A 410 -6.89 -24.41 -3.31
CA LYS A 410 -8.22 -24.90 -3.74
C LYS A 410 -8.45 -24.64 -5.22
N PHE A 411 -8.10 -23.45 -5.70
CA PHE A 411 -8.18 -23.12 -7.12
C PHE A 411 -7.26 -23.98 -7.98
N ASN A 412 -6.01 -24.19 -7.56
CA ASN A 412 -5.03 -24.98 -8.31
C ASN A 412 -5.40 -26.48 -8.39
N GLU A 413 -5.99 -27.03 -7.34
CA GLU A 413 -6.47 -28.42 -7.25
C GLU A 413 -7.76 -28.66 -8.08
N ASP A 414 -8.58 -27.62 -8.27
CA ASP A 414 -9.82 -27.71 -9.04
C ASP A 414 -9.59 -27.67 -10.56
N LYS A 415 -9.24 -28.83 -11.11
CA LYS A 415 -9.06 -29.01 -12.56
C LYS A 415 -10.32 -28.70 -13.37
N ASN A 416 -11.52 -28.96 -12.83
CA ASN A 416 -12.77 -28.78 -13.57
C ASN A 416 -13.06 -27.29 -13.78
N LEU A 417 -12.95 -26.50 -12.71
CA LEU A 417 -13.05 -25.05 -12.77
C LEU A 417 -12.02 -24.43 -13.70
N ARG A 418 -10.75 -24.82 -13.57
CA ARG A 418 -9.66 -24.28 -14.41
C ARG A 418 -9.90 -24.55 -15.90
N ILE A 419 -10.33 -25.77 -16.24
CA ILE A 419 -10.70 -26.14 -17.61
C ILE A 419 -11.94 -25.37 -18.07
N ALA A 420 -12.94 -25.17 -17.20
CA ALA A 420 -14.14 -24.40 -17.52
C ALA A 420 -13.79 -22.93 -17.84
N LEU A 421 -13.00 -22.28 -16.98
CA LEU A 421 -12.50 -20.91 -17.18
C LEU A 421 -11.73 -20.78 -18.51
N TRP A 422 -10.85 -21.73 -18.80
CA TRP A 422 -10.13 -21.76 -20.07
C TRP A 422 -11.09 -21.87 -21.28
N LYS A 423 -12.08 -22.78 -21.22
CA LYS A 423 -13.07 -22.97 -22.30
C LYS A 423 -13.94 -21.74 -22.56
N ILE A 424 -14.28 -20.98 -21.53
CA ILE A 424 -15.10 -19.76 -21.66
C ILE A 424 -14.27 -18.52 -22.05
N GLY A 425 -12.97 -18.69 -22.32
CA GLY A 425 -12.09 -17.63 -22.79
C GLY A 425 -11.51 -16.74 -21.68
N PHE A 426 -11.42 -17.22 -20.44
CA PHE A 426 -10.80 -16.47 -19.34
C PHE A 426 -9.32 -16.16 -19.58
N MET A 427 -8.59 -17.15 -20.11
CA MET A 427 -7.17 -17.08 -20.44
C MET A 427 -6.88 -17.90 -21.69
N LYS A 428 -5.84 -17.52 -22.46
CA LYS A 428 -5.35 -18.32 -23.60
C LYS A 428 -4.80 -19.69 -23.18
N GLN A 429 -4.29 -19.75 -21.96
CA GLN A 429 -3.63 -20.90 -21.33
C GLN A 429 -4.38 -21.31 -20.07
N LEU A 430 -4.13 -22.51 -19.54
CA LEU A 430 -4.81 -23.00 -18.35
C LEU A 430 -4.39 -22.14 -17.14
N PRO A 431 -5.31 -21.39 -16.50
CA PRO A 431 -4.94 -20.46 -15.43
C PRO A 431 -4.51 -21.20 -14.16
N ASN A 432 -3.56 -20.67 -13.39
CA ASN A 432 -3.17 -21.12 -12.06
C ASN A 432 -2.82 -19.93 -11.14
N LEU A 433 -2.66 -20.20 -9.84
CA LEU A 433 -2.23 -19.26 -8.80
C LEU A 433 -0.96 -19.77 -8.10
N LEU A 434 -0.03 -20.35 -8.87
CA LEU A 434 1.14 -21.03 -8.32
C LEU A 434 2.00 -20.09 -7.46
N LYS A 435 2.29 -18.88 -7.94
CA LYS A 435 3.05 -17.87 -7.18
C LYS A 435 2.34 -17.47 -5.89
N GLN A 436 1.04 -17.18 -5.95
CA GLN A 436 0.27 -16.84 -4.75
C GLN A 436 0.30 -18.00 -3.74
N GLU A 437 0.11 -19.23 -4.19
CA GLU A 437 0.15 -20.43 -3.35
C GLU A 437 1.51 -20.62 -2.69
N SER A 438 2.60 -20.61 -3.46
CA SER A 438 3.95 -20.84 -2.94
C SER A 438 4.44 -19.70 -2.04
N SER A 439 4.17 -18.43 -2.42
CA SER A 439 4.61 -17.27 -1.65
C SER A 439 3.87 -17.14 -0.32
N SER A 440 2.54 -17.32 -0.31
CA SER A 440 1.77 -17.29 0.94
C SER A 440 2.15 -18.42 1.88
N ALA A 441 2.35 -19.64 1.38
CA ALA A 441 2.84 -20.77 2.17
C ALA A 441 4.23 -20.49 2.75
N SER A 442 5.15 -19.97 1.95
CA SER A 442 6.52 -19.63 2.38
C SER A 442 6.52 -18.57 3.48
N SER A 443 5.79 -17.47 3.30
CA SER A 443 5.71 -16.39 4.29
C SER A 443 5.00 -16.84 5.57
N TYR A 444 3.94 -17.63 5.46
CA TYR A 444 3.25 -18.17 6.64
C TYR A 444 4.14 -19.13 7.43
N LEU A 445 4.80 -20.06 6.74
CA LEU A 445 5.78 -20.97 7.35
C LEU A 445 6.89 -20.20 8.05
N SER A 446 7.49 -19.22 7.37
CA SER A 446 8.57 -18.40 7.92
C SER A 446 8.15 -17.67 9.19
N LEU A 447 6.93 -17.11 9.21
CA LEU A 447 6.35 -16.50 10.41
C LEU A 447 6.19 -17.51 11.54
N LEU A 448 5.57 -18.67 11.29
CA LEU A 448 5.34 -19.69 12.32
C LEU A 448 6.66 -20.21 12.90
N VAL A 449 7.65 -20.51 12.05
CA VAL A 449 8.98 -20.97 12.47
C VAL A 449 9.65 -19.91 13.33
N ARG A 450 9.65 -18.65 12.87
CA ARG A 450 10.24 -17.53 13.60
C ARG A 450 9.58 -17.33 14.96
N MET A 451 8.24 -17.33 15.04
CA MET A 451 7.52 -17.23 16.30
C MET A 451 7.75 -18.42 17.23
N TYR A 452 7.89 -19.63 16.68
CA TYR A 452 8.14 -20.85 17.48
C TYR A 452 9.52 -20.82 18.13
N GLN A 453 10.53 -20.35 17.39
CA GLN A 453 11.92 -20.24 17.84
C GLN A 453 12.18 -19.01 18.72
N ASP A 454 11.24 -18.06 18.77
CA ASP A 454 11.33 -16.85 19.58
C ASP A 454 11.17 -17.18 21.08
N ASP A 455 12.17 -16.80 21.87
CA ASP A 455 12.25 -17.05 23.32
C ASP A 455 11.66 -15.94 24.19
N SER A 456 11.05 -14.91 23.60
CA SER A 456 10.31 -13.90 24.38
C SER A 456 9.09 -14.54 25.07
N GLU A 457 8.76 -14.03 26.25
CA GLU A 457 7.72 -14.62 27.11
C GLU A 457 6.35 -14.67 26.42
N GLU A 458 5.96 -13.60 25.72
CA GLU A 458 4.68 -13.54 24.99
C GLU A 458 4.60 -14.61 23.88
N ARG A 459 5.71 -14.89 23.20
CA ARG A 459 5.77 -15.89 22.11
C ARG A 459 5.79 -17.30 22.66
N LYS A 460 6.53 -17.53 23.75
CA LYS A 460 6.53 -18.79 24.51
C LYS A 460 5.14 -19.21 24.94
N GLU A 461 4.34 -18.29 25.46
CA GLU A 461 2.94 -18.55 25.86
C GLU A 461 2.05 -19.03 24.69
N LYS A 462 2.44 -18.76 23.44
CA LYS A 462 1.70 -19.15 22.23
C LYS A 462 2.30 -20.37 21.51
N ARG A 463 3.41 -20.94 21.97
CA ARG A 463 4.14 -22.02 21.27
C ARG A 463 3.27 -23.23 20.94
N ASP A 464 2.48 -23.72 21.88
CA ASP A 464 1.60 -24.88 21.63
C ASP A 464 0.60 -24.62 20.49
N MET A 465 0.08 -23.40 20.40
CA MET A 465 -0.84 -23.01 19.33
C MET A 465 -0.12 -22.80 17.99
N ILE A 466 1.10 -22.26 18.00
CA ILE A 466 1.95 -22.12 16.81
C ILE A 466 2.30 -23.52 16.27
N GLU A 467 2.66 -24.44 17.15
CA GLU A 467 2.99 -25.83 16.82
C GLU A 467 1.82 -26.56 16.13
N GLN A 468 0.62 -26.41 16.67
CA GLN A 468 -0.62 -26.97 16.11
C GLN A 468 -0.91 -26.48 14.68
N LYS A 469 -0.31 -25.38 14.25
CA LYS A 469 -0.37 -24.87 12.87
C LYS A 469 0.87 -25.27 12.05
N LEU A 470 2.06 -25.19 12.65
CA LEU A 470 3.35 -25.41 11.98
C LEU A 470 3.54 -26.84 11.50
N LEU A 471 3.22 -27.84 12.33
CA LEU A 471 3.45 -29.24 11.96
C LEU A 471 2.51 -29.69 10.82
N PRO A 472 1.18 -29.46 10.88
CA PRO A 472 0.29 -29.80 9.77
C PRO A 472 0.66 -29.11 8.46
N LEU A 473 1.02 -27.81 8.51
CA LEU A 473 1.48 -27.07 7.33
C LEU A 473 2.75 -27.69 6.73
N SER A 474 3.75 -27.98 7.57
CA SER A 474 5.01 -28.57 7.13
C SER A 474 4.81 -29.92 6.44
N LEU A 475 4.01 -30.80 7.04
CA LEU A 475 3.66 -32.09 6.45
C LEU A 475 2.88 -31.94 5.15
N GLN A 476 1.93 -31.00 5.12
CA GLN A 476 1.12 -30.73 3.95
C GLN A 476 1.96 -30.23 2.76
N ILE A 477 2.98 -29.40 3.01
CA ILE A 477 3.92 -28.91 1.99
C ILE A 477 4.76 -30.06 1.43
N CYS A 478 5.36 -30.89 2.29
CA CYS A 478 6.18 -32.03 1.85
C CYS A 478 5.34 -33.05 1.06
N LYS A 479 4.16 -33.41 1.55
CA LYS A 479 3.23 -34.31 0.84
C LYS A 479 2.83 -33.76 -0.53
N HIS A 480 2.55 -32.46 -0.60
CA HIS A 480 2.23 -31.81 -1.86
C HIS A 480 3.41 -31.92 -2.83
N TYR A 481 4.63 -31.61 -2.38
CA TYR A 481 5.82 -31.71 -3.22
C TYR A 481 6.08 -33.14 -3.72
N ASN A 482 6.00 -34.14 -2.85
CA ASN A 482 6.18 -35.56 -3.20
C ASN A 482 5.10 -36.06 -4.19
N SER A 483 3.92 -35.42 -4.22
CA SER A 483 2.86 -35.76 -5.17
C SER A 483 3.06 -35.18 -6.57
N LEU A 484 4.03 -34.27 -6.75
CA LEU A 484 4.30 -33.62 -8.04
C LEU A 484 5.09 -34.56 -8.97
N ASP A 485 4.72 -34.55 -10.24
CA ASP A 485 5.47 -35.24 -11.29
C ASP A 485 6.68 -34.38 -11.71
N HIS A 486 7.88 -34.83 -11.37
CA HIS A 486 9.15 -34.13 -11.65
C HIS A 486 9.44 -33.96 -13.15
N GLU A 487 8.89 -34.81 -14.02
CA GLU A 487 9.11 -34.71 -15.47
C GLU A 487 8.18 -33.65 -16.11
N SER A 488 6.90 -33.66 -15.74
CA SER A 488 5.89 -32.80 -16.39
C SER A 488 5.62 -31.48 -15.66
N GLN A 489 5.93 -31.38 -14.35
CA GLN A 489 5.57 -30.24 -13.50
C GLN A 489 6.78 -29.43 -13.01
N SER A 490 7.83 -29.30 -13.84
CA SER A 490 9.06 -28.56 -13.49
C SER A 490 8.83 -27.15 -12.93
N ARG A 491 7.81 -26.42 -13.40
CA ARG A 491 7.46 -25.09 -12.84
C ARG A 491 7.01 -25.16 -11.38
N ASN A 492 6.16 -26.14 -11.04
CA ASN A 492 5.68 -26.34 -9.68
C ASN A 492 6.83 -26.77 -8.77
N ILE A 493 7.67 -27.70 -9.24
CA ILE A 493 8.89 -28.12 -8.55
C ILE A 493 9.79 -26.92 -8.24
N ASN A 494 10.05 -26.05 -9.21
CA ASN A 494 10.88 -24.87 -9.00
C ASN A 494 10.27 -23.88 -8.00
N ALA A 495 8.96 -23.68 -8.02
CA ALA A 495 8.26 -22.79 -7.10
C ALA A 495 8.26 -23.32 -5.66
N TRP A 496 8.07 -24.63 -5.48
CA TRP A 496 7.94 -25.26 -4.15
C TRP A 496 9.26 -25.69 -3.52
N THR A 497 10.31 -25.93 -4.31
CA THR A 497 11.62 -26.38 -3.79
C THR A 497 12.16 -25.46 -2.68
N PRO A 498 12.16 -24.11 -2.81
CA PRO A 498 12.59 -23.22 -1.73
C PRO A 498 11.75 -23.34 -0.44
N VAL A 499 10.45 -23.61 -0.58
CA VAL A 499 9.54 -23.76 0.56
C VAL A 499 9.85 -25.06 1.30
N VAL A 500 10.06 -26.17 0.59
CA VAL A 500 10.47 -27.46 1.19
C VAL A 500 11.83 -27.34 1.88
N ILE A 501 12.79 -26.65 1.27
CA ILE A 501 14.09 -26.37 1.90
C ILE A 501 13.89 -25.63 3.23
N SER A 502 12.99 -24.65 3.26
CA SER A 502 12.68 -23.88 4.47
C SER A 502 12.06 -24.76 5.56
N VAL A 503 11.18 -25.69 5.19
CA VAL A 503 10.64 -26.71 6.12
C VAL A 503 11.78 -27.55 6.70
N LEU A 504 12.64 -28.13 5.86
CA LEU A 504 13.74 -28.98 6.31
C LEU A 504 14.70 -28.24 7.25
N ASN A 505 15.08 -27.01 6.90
CA ASN A 505 15.95 -26.18 7.72
C ASN A 505 15.31 -25.81 9.06
N ALA A 506 14.00 -25.55 9.08
CA ALA A 506 13.28 -25.29 10.33
C ALA A 506 13.38 -26.48 11.30
N PHE A 507 13.17 -27.70 10.79
CA PHE A 507 13.26 -28.93 11.60
C PHE A 507 14.68 -29.22 12.09
N VAL A 508 15.70 -28.95 11.26
CA VAL A 508 17.12 -29.07 11.67
C VAL A 508 17.42 -28.18 12.88
N ASN A 509 16.83 -26.98 12.90
CA ASN A 509 17.08 -25.95 13.90
C ASN A 509 16.21 -26.08 15.16
N PHE A 510 15.27 -27.03 15.22
CA PHE A 510 14.53 -27.30 16.45
C PHE A 510 15.44 -27.85 17.56
N ASN A 511 15.05 -27.57 18.80
CA ASN A 511 15.67 -28.20 19.96
C ASN A 511 15.45 -29.72 19.92
N ASN A 512 16.25 -30.45 20.69
CA ASN A 512 16.28 -31.91 20.62
C ASN A 512 14.94 -32.54 20.99
N ASP A 513 14.27 -32.03 22.02
CA ASP A 513 13.03 -32.60 22.54
C ASP A 513 11.88 -32.42 21.53
N ASP A 514 11.79 -31.24 20.93
CA ASP A 514 10.81 -30.92 19.89
C ASP A 514 11.04 -31.73 18.62
N LEU A 515 12.30 -31.80 18.18
CA LEU A 515 12.65 -32.60 17.00
C LEU A 515 12.30 -34.08 17.23
N LEU A 516 12.62 -34.66 18.40
CA LEU A 516 12.24 -36.03 18.75
C LEU A 516 10.72 -36.24 18.71
N ARG A 517 9.94 -35.25 19.16
CA ARG A 517 8.47 -35.31 19.13
C ARG A 517 7.91 -35.28 17.71
N PHE A 518 8.48 -34.48 16.81
CA PHE A 518 7.96 -34.33 15.44
C PHE A 518 8.51 -35.35 14.43
N LEU A 519 9.66 -35.97 14.72
CA LEU A 519 10.33 -36.91 13.83
C LEU A 519 9.44 -38.06 13.33
N PRO A 520 8.62 -38.74 14.17
CA PRO A 520 7.82 -39.88 13.71
C PRO A 520 6.87 -39.54 12.55
N ASP A 521 6.31 -38.34 12.55
CA ASP A 521 5.37 -37.88 11.53
C ASP A 521 6.09 -37.27 10.32
N PHE A 522 7.17 -36.51 10.56
CA PHE A 522 7.88 -35.76 9.52
C PHE A 522 8.92 -36.57 8.75
N TYR A 523 9.64 -37.46 9.44
CA TYR A 523 10.76 -38.21 8.86
C TYR A 523 10.37 -39.08 7.64
N PRO A 524 9.20 -39.75 7.60
CA PRO A 524 8.76 -40.48 6.42
C PRO A 524 8.62 -39.59 5.18
N GLU A 525 8.06 -38.39 5.33
CA GLU A 525 7.90 -37.42 4.23
C GLU A 525 9.26 -36.90 3.74
N ALA A 526 10.21 -36.72 4.66
CA ALA A 526 11.57 -36.31 4.32
C ALA A 526 12.36 -37.41 3.57
N ILE A 527 12.11 -38.69 3.89
CA ILE A 527 12.68 -39.81 3.13
C ILE A 527 12.08 -39.85 1.73
N ASP A 528 10.77 -39.65 1.61
CA ASP A 528 10.09 -39.76 0.32
C ASP A 528 10.54 -38.69 -0.70
N LEU A 529 11.09 -37.56 -0.23
CA LEU A 529 11.79 -36.59 -1.09
C LEU A 529 12.99 -37.20 -1.86
N LEU A 530 13.58 -38.29 -1.36
CA LEU A 530 14.65 -39.03 -2.04
C LEU A 530 14.13 -40.00 -3.11
N SER A 531 12.82 -40.28 -3.14
CA SER A 531 12.18 -41.12 -4.16
C SER A 531 12.20 -40.47 -5.55
N HIS A 532 12.52 -39.18 -5.62
CA HIS A 532 12.51 -38.38 -6.84
C HIS A 532 13.90 -37.81 -7.19
N ASP A 533 14.07 -37.38 -8.45
CA ASP A 533 15.26 -36.65 -8.86
C ASP A 533 15.33 -35.31 -8.12
N ILE A 534 16.35 -35.16 -7.26
CA ILE A 534 16.57 -33.96 -6.45
C ILE A 534 17.12 -32.84 -7.36
N PRO A 535 16.30 -31.83 -7.70
CA PRO A 535 16.62 -30.91 -8.79
C PRO A 535 17.70 -29.88 -8.41
N THR A 536 17.87 -29.60 -7.12
CA THR A 536 18.79 -28.55 -6.64
C THR A 536 19.76 -29.08 -5.59
N ALA A 537 20.97 -28.52 -5.58
CA ALA A 537 21.95 -28.80 -4.53
C ALA A 537 21.44 -28.37 -3.14
N GLY A 538 20.66 -27.29 -3.06
CA GLY A 538 20.07 -26.79 -1.81
C GLY A 538 19.17 -27.81 -1.13
N LEU A 539 18.26 -28.47 -1.88
CA LEU A 539 17.39 -29.50 -1.32
C LEU A 539 18.19 -30.71 -0.81
N ARG A 540 19.22 -31.10 -1.56
CA ARG A 540 20.12 -32.19 -1.17
C ARG A 540 20.88 -31.89 0.12
N LEU A 541 21.37 -30.66 0.27
CA LEU A 541 22.09 -30.22 1.48
C LEU A 541 21.16 -30.17 2.68
N ALA A 542 19.96 -29.60 2.54
CA ALA A 542 18.97 -29.56 3.61
C ALA A 542 18.56 -30.97 4.09
N LEU A 543 18.36 -31.91 3.17
CA LEU A 543 18.10 -33.32 3.49
C LEU A 543 19.29 -33.97 4.21
N ARG A 544 20.51 -33.76 3.72
CA ARG A 544 21.74 -34.23 4.37
C ARG A 544 21.79 -33.74 5.81
N ASP A 545 21.57 -32.45 6.03
CA ASP A 545 21.71 -31.83 7.35
C ASP A 545 20.64 -32.34 8.32
N LEU A 546 19.40 -32.57 7.85
CA LEU A 546 18.36 -33.25 8.62
C LEU A 546 18.79 -34.67 9.00
N PHE A 547 19.25 -35.48 8.05
CA PHE A 547 19.67 -36.85 8.35
C PHE A 547 20.87 -36.91 9.29
N MET A 548 21.83 -36.00 9.14
CA MET A 548 22.96 -35.86 10.05
C MET A 548 22.49 -35.47 11.46
N ARG A 549 21.55 -34.51 11.57
CA ARG A 549 20.95 -34.09 12.84
C ARG A 549 20.27 -35.26 13.55
N VAL A 550 19.46 -36.03 12.83
CA VAL A 550 18.79 -37.25 13.35
C VAL A 550 19.80 -38.31 13.75
N ALA A 551 20.83 -38.54 12.94
CA ALA A 551 21.87 -39.52 13.22
C ALA A 551 22.69 -39.16 14.46
N LEU A 552 22.98 -37.87 14.69
CA LEU A 552 23.63 -37.40 15.91
C LEU A 552 22.72 -37.57 17.13
N LEU A 553 21.44 -37.21 17.01
CA LEU A 553 20.43 -37.28 18.07
C LEU A 553 20.23 -38.72 18.57
N HIS A 554 20.24 -39.69 17.66
CA HIS A 554 20.14 -41.13 17.98
C HIS A 554 21.51 -41.82 18.16
N ASN A 555 22.62 -41.06 18.21
CA ASN A 555 23.98 -41.59 18.34
C ASN A 555 24.37 -42.66 17.30
N LEU A 556 23.86 -42.55 16.07
CA LEU A 556 24.15 -43.46 14.96
C LEU A 556 25.54 -43.21 14.33
N ILE A 557 26.16 -42.05 14.61
CA ILE A 557 27.49 -41.68 14.11
C ILE A 557 28.56 -41.91 15.20
N PRO A 558 29.61 -42.72 14.91
CA PRO A 558 30.74 -42.94 15.82
C PRO A 558 31.45 -41.64 16.19
N ALA A 559 31.91 -41.51 17.44
CA ALA A 559 32.59 -40.32 17.95
C ALA A 559 33.78 -39.87 17.09
N SER A 560 34.50 -40.79 16.44
CA SER A 560 35.64 -40.52 15.57
C SER A 560 35.31 -39.76 14.28
N ASN A 561 34.04 -39.73 13.87
CA ASN A 561 33.59 -39.02 12.67
C ASN A 561 32.87 -37.71 12.99
N ARG A 562 32.64 -37.39 14.27
CA ARG A 562 31.95 -36.15 14.69
C ARG A 562 32.82 -34.90 14.47
N ASP A 563 34.14 -35.04 14.53
CA ASP A 563 35.11 -33.92 14.44
C ASP A 563 35.50 -33.53 13.00
N ARG A 564 35.08 -34.30 11.98
CA ARG A 564 35.39 -33.98 10.57
C ARG A 564 34.51 -32.87 9.98
N ASP A 565 33.28 -32.71 10.48
CA ASP A 565 32.32 -31.72 9.95
C ASP A 565 32.44 -30.33 10.61
N THR A 566 33.08 -30.22 11.79
CA THR A 566 33.27 -28.93 12.48
C THR A 566 34.34 -28.04 11.85
N SER A 567 35.26 -28.60 11.05
CA SER A 567 36.27 -27.82 10.33
C SER A 567 35.76 -27.19 9.03
N ASP A 568 34.70 -27.76 8.42
CA ASP A 568 34.17 -27.25 7.14
C ASP A 568 32.98 -26.29 7.32
N THR A 569 32.31 -26.31 8.48
CA THR A 569 31.21 -25.37 8.80
C THR A 569 31.68 -23.99 9.25
N GLN A 570 32.92 -23.83 9.72
CA GLN A 570 33.48 -22.50 10.03
C GLN A 570 33.94 -21.73 8.77
N SER A 571 34.12 -22.41 7.64
CA SER A 571 34.64 -21.81 6.39
C SER A 571 33.58 -21.06 5.56
N TYR A 572 32.29 -21.27 5.83
CA TYR A 572 31.19 -20.65 5.07
C TYR A 572 30.56 -19.43 5.76
N ASN A 573 30.85 -19.17 7.04
CA ASN A 573 30.35 -17.99 7.77
C ASN A 573 31.30 -16.77 7.70
N SER A 574 32.32 -16.83 6.86
CA SER A 574 33.34 -15.77 6.74
C SER A 574 33.59 -15.37 5.29
N LEU A 575 32.54 -15.01 4.56
CA LEU A 575 32.63 -14.19 3.34
C LEU A 575 31.54 -13.11 3.40
N ASP A 576 31.93 -12.04 4.09
CA ASP A 576 31.58 -10.62 3.96
C ASP A 576 30.13 -10.13 3.85
N TYR A 577 29.92 -9.12 4.69
CA TYR A 577 28.83 -8.14 4.83
C TYR A 577 28.38 -7.46 3.54
#